data_AF-A0A6I4UGR9-F1
#
_entry.id   AF-A0A6I4UGR9-F1
#
_cell.length_a   1.000
_cell.length_b   1.000
_cell.length_c   1.000
_cell.angle_alpha   90.00
_cell.angle_beta   90.00
_cell.angle_gamma   90.00
#
_symmetry.space_group_name_H-M   'P 1'
#
loop_
_entity.id
_entity.type
_entity.pdbx_description
1 polymer ?
#
loop_
_entity_poly.entity_id
_entity_poly.type
_entity_poly.pdbx_seq_one_letter_code
_entity_poly.pdbx_strand_id
1 'polypeptide(L)'
;MENRILADAYNLKKLIREAEALADEAIMAMARLKQAMLAARQNPLVEGHTGQRALVRLTEAESQAMAMSTNLLRVHDELSKVAQVHASGDSGVPTKIAAADLNAGQAEPERLRA
;
A
#
# COMPACT_ATOMS: atom_id res chain seq x y z
N MET A 1 -18.07 -28.41 -5.62
CA MET A 1 -18.37 -27.05 -6.13
C MET A 1 -18.21 -26.02 -5.02
N GLU A 2 -18.79 -26.25 -3.85
CA GLU A 2 -18.64 -25.44 -2.62
C GLU A 2 -17.18 -25.13 -2.23
N ASN A 3 -16.28 -26.11 -2.35
CA ASN A 3 -14.85 -25.95 -2.06
C ASN A 3 -14.12 -24.93 -2.98
N ARG A 4 -14.61 -24.73 -4.21
CA ARG A 4 -14.00 -23.76 -5.15
C ARG A 4 -14.39 -22.32 -4.82
N ILE A 5 -15.65 -22.10 -4.44
CA ILE A 5 -16.16 -20.78 -4.04
C ILE A 5 -15.42 -20.28 -2.80
N LEU A 6 -15.21 -21.16 -1.81
CA LEU A 6 -14.43 -20.84 -0.62
C LEU A 6 -12.97 -20.51 -0.94
N ALA A 7 -12.33 -21.31 -1.80
CA ALA A 7 -10.96 -21.07 -2.24
C ALA A 7 -10.82 -19.72 -2.96
N ASP A 8 -11.75 -19.40 -3.86
CA ASP A 8 -11.77 -18.13 -4.58
C ASP A 8 -11.96 -16.95 -3.60
N ALA A 9 -12.86 -17.06 -2.62
CA ALA A 9 -13.08 -16.05 -1.60
C ALA A 9 -11.82 -15.79 -0.74
N TYR A 10 -11.12 -16.84 -0.31
CA TYR A 10 -9.86 -16.69 0.42
C TYR A 10 -8.78 -16.03 -0.43
N ASN A 11 -8.69 -16.39 -1.71
CA ASN A 11 -7.73 -15.78 -2.63
C ASN A 11 -8.02 -14.28 -2.83
N LEU A 12 -9.28 -13.91 -3.06
CA LEU A 12 -9.70 -12.50 -3.18
C LEU A 12 -9.39 -11.70 -1.90
N LYS A 13 -9.64 -12.28 -0.72
CA LYS A 13 -9.31 -11.65 0.58
C LYS A 13 -7.80 -11.41 0.75
N LYS A 14 -6.96 -12.31 0.23
CA LYS A 14 -5.50 -12.11 0.23
C LYS A 14 -5.11 -10.98 -0.73
N LEU A 15 -5.61 -11.04 -1.97
CA LEU A 15 -5.28 -10.08 -3.02
C LEU A 15 -5.71 -8.65 -2.67
N ILE A 16 -6.86 -8.46 -2.02
CA ILE A 16 -7.30 -7.11 -1.63
C ILE A 16 -6.38 -6.50 -0.58
N ARG A 17 -5.92 -7.29 0.41
CA ARG A 17 -4.95 -6.82 1.42
C ARG A 17 -3.59 -6.50 0.82
N GLU A 18 -3.14 -7.30 -0.14
CA GLU A 18 -1.90 -7.01 -0.90
C GLU A 18 -2.04 -5.71 -1.70
N ALA A 19 -3.18 -5.49 -2.35
CA ALA A 19 -3.45 -4.27 -3.09
C ALA A 19 -3.50 -3.02 -2.17
N GLU A 20 -4.10 -3.14 -0.98
CA GLU A 20 -4.11 -2.07 0.03
C GLU A 20 -2.70 -1.73 0.51
N ALA A 21 -1.90 -2.74 0.87
CA ALA A 21 -0.51 -2.54 1.29
C ALA A 21 0.33 -1.86 0.19
N LEU A 22 0.16 -2.29 -1.07
CA LEU A 22 0.87 -1.68 -2.21
C LEU A 22 0.45 -0.23 -2.46
N ALA A 23 -0.83 0.12 -2.21
CA ALA A 23 -1.28 1.50 -2.29
C ALA A 23 -0.58 2.40 -1.24
N ASP A 24 -0.44 1.90 -0.01
CA ASP A 24 0.26 2.61 1.06
C ASP A 24 1.76 2.75 0.75
N GLU A 25 2.40 1.71 0.21
CA GLU A 25 3.80 1.77 -0.25
C GLU A 25 4.01 2.82 -1.35
N ALA A 26 3.08 2.90 -2.32
CA ALA A 26 3.14 3.92 -3.36
C ALA A 26 3.05 5.34 -2.77
N ILE A 27 2.12 5.57 -1.83
CA ILE A 27 1.97 6.86 -1.13
C ILE A 27 3.24 7.22 -0.36
N MET A 28 3.84 6.25 0.36
CA MET A 28 5.12 6.46 1.04
C MET A 28 6.25 6.82 0.07
N ALA A 29 6.34 6.15 -1.08
CA ALA A 29 7.35 6.44 -2.10
C ALA A 29 7.19 7.87 -2.66
N MET A 30 5.96 8.31 -2.94
CA MET A 30 5.67 9.67 -3.39
C MET A 30 6.04 10.72 -2.33
N ALA A 31 5.69 10.48 -1.07
CA ALA A 31 6.05 11.38 0.03
C ALA A 31 7.58 11.55 0.17
N ARG A 32 8.34 10.45 0.06
CA ARG A 32 9.82 10.48 0.06
C ARG A 32 10.36 11.28 -1.12
N LEU A 33 9.79 11.10 -2.31
CA LEU A 33 10.17 11.89 -3.49
C LEU A 33 9.89 13.38 -3.28
N LYS A 34 8.72 13.74 -2.75
CA LYS A 34 8.35 15.14 -2.47
C LYS A 34 9.32 15.78 -1.49
N GLN A 35 9.67 15.07 -0.41
CA GLN A 35 10.66 15.52 0.56
C GLN A 35 12.03 15.76 -0.10
N ALA A 36 12.50 14.84 -0.94
CA ALA A 36 13.76 15.00 -1.66
C ALA A 36 13.76 16.21 -2.60
N MET A 37 12.65 16.45 -3.31
CA MET A 37 12.48 17.61 -4.18
C MET A 37 12.50 18.93 -3.39
N LEU A 38 11.84 18.98 -2.24
CA LEU A 38 11.83 20.16 -1.37
C LEU A 38 13.21 20.43 -0.74
N ALA A 39 13.92 19.38 -0.34
CA ALA A 39 15.29 19.49 0.17
C ALA A 39 16.25 19.99 -0.91
N ALA A 40 16.14 19.49 -2.14
CA ALA A 40 16.95 19.96 -3.27
C ALA A 40 16.72 21.46 -3.57
N ARG A 41 15.48 21.97 -3.38
CA ARG A 41 15.16 23.40 -3.51
C ARG A 41 15.77 24.28 -2.43
N GLN A 42 16.26 23.71 -1.33
CA GLN A 42 16.98 24.48 -0.31
C GLN A 42 18.43 24.78 -0.73
N ASN A 43 18.92 24.24 -1.84
CA ASN A 43 20.25 24.56 -2.37
C ASN A 43 20.30 26.03 -2.83
N PRO A 44 21.19 26.88 -2.28
CA PRO A 44 21.30 28.29 -2.67
C PRO A 44 21.66 28.52 -4.15
N LEU A 45 22.23 27.52 -4.82
CA LEU A 45 22.56 27.54 -6.24
C LEU A 45 21.36 27.23 -7.15
N VAL A 46 20.20 26.90 -6.57
CA VAL A 46 18.98 26.56 -7.29
C VAL A 46 17.97 27.68 -7.09
N GLU A 47 17.44 28.23 -8.19
CA GLU A 47 16.39 29.25 -8.11
C GLU A 47 15.17 28.68 -7.39
N GLY A 48 14.58 29.47 -6.48
CA GLY A 48 13.52 28.99 -5.60
C GLY A 48 12.31 28.39 -6.32
N HIS A 49 11.99 28.81 -7.55
CA HIS A 49 10.87 28.28 -8.33
C HIS A 49 11.20 27.00 -9.12
N THR A 50 12.46 26.57 -9.12
CA THR A 50 12.90 25.37 -9.86
C THR A 50 12.14 24.13 -9.40
N GLY A 51 11.59 23.37 -10.34
CA GLY A 51 10.81 22.16 -10.05
C GLY A 51 9.38 22.41 -9.54
N GLN A 52 8.91 23.67 -9.47
CA GLN A 52 7.56 23.98 -8.98
C GLN A 52 6.46 23.25 -9.76
N ARG A 53 6.53 23.21 -11.10
CA ARG A 53 5.58 22.45 -11.93
C ARG A 53 5.61 20.95 -11.66
N ALA A 54 6.78 20.40 -11.35
CA ALA A 54 6.90 18.99 -11.00
C ALA A 54 6.27 18.70 -9.63
N LEU A 55 6.45 19.58 -8.64
CA LEU A 55 5.81 19.46 -7.33
C LEU A 55 4.28 19.55 -7.39
N VAL A 56 3.74 20.41 -8.26
CA VAL A 56 2.29 20.49 -8.51
C VAL A 56 1.78 19.16 -9.07
N ARG A 57 2.43 18.63 -10.11
CA ARG A 57 2.05 17.33 -10.70
C ARG A 57 2.21 16.16 -9.73
N LEU A 58 3.25 16.16 -8.90
CA LEU A 58 3.40 15.14 -7.86
C LEU A 58 2.26 15.22 -6.84
N THR A 59 1.83 16.43 -6.46
CA THR A 59 0.68 16.61 -5.55
C THR A 59 -0.63 16.14 -6.19
N GLU A 60 -0.83 16.36 -7.49
CA GLU A 60 -1.97 15.82 -8.24
C GLU A 60 -1.95 14.28 -8.24
N ALA A 61 -0.78 13.68 -8.48
CA ALA A 61 -0.61 12.22 -8.44
C ALA A 61 -0.87 11.64 -7.04
N GLU A 62 -0.38 12.30 -5.98
CA GLU A 62 -0.65 11.92 -4.59
C GLU A 62 -2.15 11.93 -4.27
N SER A 63 -2.88 12.97 -4.73
CA SER A 63 -4.33 13.07 -4.57
C SER A 63 -5.07 11.92 -5.26
N GLN A 64 -4.66 11.58 -6.49
CA GLN A 64 -5.21 10.44 -7.23
C GLN A 64 -4.95 9.11 -6.53
N ALA A 65 -3.74 8.92 -5.99
CA ALA A 65 -3.39 7.71 -5.24
C ALA A 65 -4.20 7.57 -3.95
N MET A 66 -4.45 8.67 -3.24
CA MET A 66 -5.31 8.67 -2.04
C MET A 66 -6.77 8.32 -2.39
N ALA A 67 -7.29 8.88 -3.48
CA ALA A 67 -8.62 8.54 -3.98
C ALA A 67 -8.71 7.05 -4.37
N MET A 68 -7.68 6.52 -5.03
CA MET A 68 -7.56 5.09 -5.36
C MET A 68 -7.57 4.22 -4.10
N SER A 69 -6.76 4.54 -3.09
CA SER A 69 -6.72 3.82 -1.80
C SER A 69 -8.11 3.81 -1.13
N THR A 70 -8.81 4.94 -1.13
CA THR A 70 -10.18 5.01 -0.60
C THR A 70 -11.15 4.13 -1.38
N ASN A 71 -10.99 4.04 -2.71
CA ASN A 71 -11.81 3.14 -3.53
C ASN A 71 -11.49 1.66 -3.27
N LEU A 72 -10.23 1.30 -3.00
CA LEU A 72 -9.87 -0.06 -2.60
C LEU A 72 -10.55 -0.47 -1.29
N LEU A 73 -10.62 0.42 -0.29
CA LEU A 73 -11.36 0.15 0.96
C LEU A 73 -12.84 -0.12 0.72
N ARG A 74 -13.47 0.59 -0.24
CA ARG A 74 -14.86 0.34 -0.63
C ARG A 74 -15.04 -0.99 -1.35
N VAL A 75 -14.08 -1.37 -2.20
CA VAL A 75 -14.07 -2.70 -2.85
C VAL A 75 -13.94 -3.79 -1.80
N HIS A 76 -13.06 -3.62 -0.80
CA HIS A 76 -12.92 -4.54 0.31
C HIS A 76 -14.23 -4.70 1.10
N ASP A 77 -14.90 -3.60 1.46
CA ASP A 77 -16.19 -3.63 2.14
C ASP A 77 -17.25 -4.39 1.32
N GLU A 78 -17.34 -4.11 0.01
CA GLU A 78 -18.31 -4.77 -0.86
C GLU A 78 -18.03 -6.27 -1.03
N LEU A 79 -16.76 -6.65 -1.23
CA LEU A 79 -16.36 -8.06 -1.27
C LEU A 79 -16.63 -8.77 0.06
N SER A 80 -16.49 -8.08 1.19
CA SER A 80 -16.79 -8.64 2.51
C SER A 80 -18.27 -8.97 2.66
N LYS A 81 -19.17 -8.10 2.17
CA LYS A 81 -20.62 -8.37 2.15
C LYS A 81 -20.97 -9.56 1.27
N VAL A 82 -20.38 -9.63 0.07
CA VAL A 82 -20.59 -10.76 -0.86
C VAL A 82 -20.11 -12.08 -0.22
N ALA A 83 -18.96 -12.07 0.44
CA ALA A 83 -18.42 -13.23 1.12
C ALA A 83 -19.33 -13.73 2.26
N GLN A 84 -19.99 -12.84 3.00
CA GLN A 84 -20.96 -13.23 4.04
C GLN A 84 -22.12 -14.05 3.48
N VAL A 85 -22.62 -13.69 2.29
CA VAL A 85 -23.75 -14.36 1.65
C VAL A 85 -23.33 -15.68 0.98
N HIS A 86 -22.18 -15.69 0.29
CA HIS A 86 -21.84 -16.78 -0.63
C HIS A 86 -20.74 -17.73 -0.13
N ALA A 87 -19.91 -17.30 0.82
CA ALA A 87 -18.76 -18.06 1.28
C ALA A 87 -18.86 -18.47 2.76
N SER A 88 -20.02 -18.29 3.40
CA SER A 88 -20.20 -18.32 4.86
C SER A 88 -19.25 -17.33 5.53
N GLY A 89 -19.80 -16.26 6.10
CA GLY A 89 -19.03 -15.13 6.64
C GLY A 89 -17.78 -15.51 7.46
N ASP A 90 -16.79 -14.62 7.46
CA ASP A 90 -15.53 -14.80 8.18
C ASP A 90 -15.79 -15.14 9.64
N SER A 91 -15.37 -16.33 10.07
CA SER A 91 -15.45 -16.75 11.47
C SER A 91 -14.43 -16.02 12.36
N GLY A 92 -13.71 -15.04 11.80
CA GLY A 92 -12.71 -14.25 12.50
C GLY A 92 -11.43 -15.05 12.77
N VAL A 93 -11.21 -16.15 12.04
CA VAL A 93 -10.02 -16.99 12.22
C VAL A 93 -8.80 -16.16 11.81
N PRO A 94 -7.89 -15.85 12.76
CA PRO A 94 -6.72 -15.05 12.45
C PRO A 94 -5.89 -15.72 11.37
N THR A 95 -5.43 -14.94 10.39
CA THR A 95 -4.48 -15.42 9.37
C THR A 95 -3.22 -15.88 10.10
N LYS A 96 -2.97 -17.18 10.14
CA LYS A 96 -1.74 -17.76 10.71
C LYS A 96 -0.60 -17.46 9.74
N ILE A 97 0.18 -16.43 10.03
CA ILE A 97 1.43 -16.15 9.33
C ILE A 97 2.47 -17.12 9.90
N ALA A 98 3.10 -17.92 9.05
CA ALA A 98 4.17 -18.81 9.52
C ALA A 98 5.36 -17.97 9.99
N ALA A 99 6.04 -18.40 11.06
CA ALA A 99 7.19 -17.68 11.60
C ALA A 99 8.31 -17.45 10.57
N ALA A 100 8.41 -18.31 9.56
CA ALA A 100 9.32 -18.15 8.43
C ALA A 100 9.01 -16.91 7.57
N ASP A 101 7.73 -16.56 7.40
CA ASP A 101 7.28 -15.43 6.58
C ASP A 101 7.37 -14.09 7.31
N LEU A 102 7.47 -14.11 8.65
CA LEU A 102 7.66 -12.91 9.48
C LEU A 102 9.10 -12.38 9.42
N ASN A 103 10.07 -13.21 9.05
CA ASN A 103 11.50 -12.90 9.12
C ASN A 103 12.09 -12.37 7.80
N ALA A 104 11.33 -12.33 6.71
CA ALA A 104 11.83 -11.86 5.41
C ALA A 104 12.14 -10.34 5.36
N GLY A 105 11.76 -9.57 6.41
CA GLY A 105 11.96 -8.12 6.49
C GLY A 105 13.13 -7.65 7.37
N GLN A 106 13.84 -8.55 8.07
CA GLN A 106 15.04 -8.17 8.82
C GLN A 106 16.27 -8.23 7.91
N ALA A 107 16.31 -7.35 6.91
CA ALA A 107 17.57 -6.99 6.28
C ALA A 107 18.46 -6.36 7.36
N GLU A 108 19.60 -6.99 7.64
CA GLU A 108 20.53 -6.59 8.68
C GLU A 108 20.87 -5.08 8.59
N PRO A 109 20.90 -4.35 9.71
CA PRO A 109 21.51 -3.02 9.71
C PRO A 109 23.01 -3.20 9.50
N GLU A 110 23.47 -3.08 8.26
CA GLU A 110 24.89 -2.93 7.91
C GLU A 110 25.38 -1.54 8.37
N ARG A 111 25.43 -1.33 9.69
CA ARG A 111 26.15 -0.26 10.36
C ARG A 111 26.60 -0.75 11.73
N LEU A 112 27.75 -1.44 11.76
CA LEU A 112 28.73 -1.40 12.86
C LEU A 112 29.85 -2.44 12.61
N ARG A 113 30.70 -2.15 11.63
CA ARG A 113 32.14 -2.48 11.64
C ARG A 113 32.81 -1.22 11.09
N ALA A 114 33.23 -0.34 12.01
CA ALA A 114 34.61 -0.24 12.47
C ALA A 114 35.53 0.21 11.33
#